data_AF-A0A258JLE2-F1
#
_entry.id   AF-A0A258JLE2-F1
#
_cell.length_a   1.000
_cell.length_b   1.000
_cell.length_c   1.000
_cell.angle_alpha   90.00
_cell.angle_beta   90.00
_cell.angle_gamma   90.00
#
_symmetry.space_group_name_H-M   'P 1'
#
loop_
_entity.id
_entity.type
_entity.pdbx_description
1 polymer ?
#
loop_
_entity_poly.entity_id
_entity_poly.type
_entity_poly.pdbx_seq_one_letter_code
_entity_poly.pdbx_strand_id
1 'polypeptide(L)'
;MKNLHEILKKEKYKKVKFKITKTQHLLVKAKINGVRGNFILDTGASNSCVGFEHIELFHLNAEDSKTKASGAGATGMLTKTASENKLQLGSWKNHEFDLVIFDMSHVNEALIAYKSKAVDGIIG
;
A
#
# COMPACT_ATOMS: atom_id res chain seq x y z
N MET A 1 -12.62 26.85 -5.94
CA MET A 1 -13.39 26.57 -7.18
C MET A 1 -14.67 25.81 -6.82
N LYS A 2 -15.87 26.40 -7.02
CA LYS A 2 -17.14 25.84 -6.50
C LYS A 2 -17.62 24.52 -7.14
N ASN A 3 -16.95 23.98 -8.17
CA ASN A 3 -17.39 22.76 -8.88
C ASN A 3 -16.25 21.82 -9.32
N LEU A 4 -15.09 21.86 -8.66
CA LEU A 4 -13.90 21.09 -9.08
C LEU A 4 -14.19 19.59 -9.23
N HIS A 5 -14.95 19.01 -8.30
CA HIS A 5 -15.30 17.58 -8.34
C HIS A 5 -16.12 17.18 -9.58
N GLU A 6 -17.05 18.03 -10.02
CA GLU A 6 -17.86 17.76 -11.22
C GLU A 6 -17.02 17.90 -12.51
N ILE A 7 -16.03 18.79 -12.51
CA ILE A 7 -15.07 18.92 -13.61
C ILE A 7 -14.20 17.66 -13.68
N LEU A 8 -13.59 17.27 -12.56
CA LEU A 8 -12.68 16.11 -12.49
C LEU A 8 -13.39 14.80 -12.86
N LYS A 9 -14.67 14.63 -12.51
CA LYS A 9 -15.45 13.44 -12.89
C LYS A 9 -15.53 13.24 -14.40
N LYS A 10 -15.59 14.32 -15.19
CA LYS A 10 -15.58 14.25 -16.67
C LYS A 10 -14.27 13.67 -17.17
N GLU A 11 -13.17 13.97 -16.48
CA GLU A 11 -11.83 13.42 -16.70
C GLU A 11 -11.58 12.08 -15.98
N LYS A 12 -12.65 11.28 -15.79
CA LYS A 12 -12.60 9.94 -15.20
C LYS A 12 -12.07 9.87 -13.76
N TYR A 13 -11.96 10.99 -13.05
CA TYR A 13 -11.55 11.01 -11.63
C TYR A 13 -12.43 10.09 -10.78
N LYS A 14 -11.77 9.36 -9.86
CA LYS A 14 -12.44 8.48 -8.90
C LYS A 14 -12.15 8.96 -7.49
N LYS A 15 -13.22 9.18 -6.73
CA LYS A 15 -13.12 9.53 -5.31
C LYS A 15 -12.93 8.26 -4.48
N VAL A 16 -11.81 8.16 -3.78
CA VAL A 16 -11.52 7.09 -2.80
C VAL A 16 -11.59 7.68 -1.40
N LYS A 17 -12.26 6.98 -0.47
CA LYS A 17 -12.33 7.41 0.93
C LYS A 17 -11.09 6.92 1.68
N PHE A 18 -10.56 7.77 2.54
CA PHE A 18 -9.50 7.44 3.50
C PHE A 18 -9.91 7.84 4.91
N LYS A 19 -9.12 7.42 5.91
CA LYS A 19 -9.20 7.89 7.31
C LYS A 19 -7.85 8.42 7.72
N ILE A 20 -7.82 9.43 8.59
CA ILE A 20 -6.58 9.87 9.23
C ILE A 20 -6.38 9.03 10.49
N THR A 21 -5.22 8.38 10.63
CA THR A 21 -4.86 7.59 11.82
C THR A 21 -4.38 8.51 12.95
N LYS A 22 -4.18 7.96 14.15
CA LYS A 22 -3.59 8.72 15.28
C LYS A 22 -2.17 9.21 14.99
N THR A 23 -1.45 8.49 14.13
CA THR A 23 -0.12 8.86 13.64
C THR A 23 -0.17 9.80 12.43
N GLN A 24 -1.33 10.40 12.13
CA GLN A 24 -1.54 11.35 11.03
C GLN A 24 -1.34 10.78 9.62
N HIS A 25 -1.30 9.46 9.46
CA HIS A 25 -1.22 8.81 8.16
C HIS A 25 -2.59 8.70 7.50
N LEU A 26 -2.62 8.73 6.17
CA LEU A 26 -3.81 8.46 5.38
C LEU A 26 -4.01 6.95 5.24
N LEU A 27 -4.97 6.38 5.95
CA LEU A 27 -5.33 4.98 5.87
C LEU A 27 -6.39 4.76 4.79
N VAL A 28 -6.06 3.94 3.80
CA VAL A 28 -6.98 3.48 2.76
C VAL A 28 -7.27 1.99 2.93
N LYS A 29 -8.50 1.59 2.61
CA LYS A 29 -8.85 0.18 2.46
C LYS A 29 -8.74 -0.20 1.01
N ALA A 30 -7.94 -1.21 0.72
CA ALA A 30 -7.79 -1.75 -0.63
C ALA A 30 -8.08 -3.25 -0.62
N LYS A 31 -8.26 -3.80 -1.82
CA LYS A 31 -8.12 -5.23 -2.03
C LYS A 31 -6.96 -5.50 -2.96
N ILE A 32 -6.16 -6.50 -2.62
CA ILE A 32 -5.14 -7.07 -3.49
C ILE A 32 -5.58 -8.50 -3.78
N ASN A 33 -5.72 -8.84 -5.07
CA ASN A 33 -6.21 -10.14 -5.53
C ASN A 33 -7.53 -10.57 -4.88
N GLY A 34 -8.41 -9.60 -4.61
CA GLY A 34 -9.73 -9.82 -4.01
C GLY A 34 -9.76 -9.84 -2.47
N VAL A 35 -8.60 -9.94 -1.81
CA VAL A 35 -8.47 -9.98 -0.34
C VAL A 35 -8.30 -8.57 0.21
N ARG A 36 -9.03 -8.23 1.28
CA ARG A 36 -9.03 -6.87 1.88
C ARG A 36 -7.82 -6.67 2.78
N GLY A 37 -7.22 -5.48 2.69
CA GLY A 37 -6.20 -4.99 3.61
C GLY A 37 -6.35 -3.49 3.92
N ASN A 38 -5.60 -3.02 4.89
CA ASN A 38 -5.46 -1.63 5.28
C ASN A 38 -4.05 -1.15 4.94
N PHE A 39 -3.96 -0.03 4.22
CA PHE A 39 -2.71 0.49 3.69
C PHE A 39 -2.55 1.95 4.05
N ILE A 40 -1.31 2.36 4.31
CA ILE A 40 -0.95 3.79 4.30
C ILE A 40 -0.87 4.24 2.84
N LEU A 41 -1.47 5.38 2.51
CA LEU A 41 -1.24 6.05 1.22
C LEU A 41 -0.07 7.03 1.39
N ASP A 42 1.02 6.80 0.68
CA ASP A 42 2.29 7.51 0.87
C ASP A 42 2.95 7.89 -0.46
N THR A 43 2.77 9.13 -0.88
CA THR A 43 3.41 9.67 -2.10
C THR A 43 4.93 9.78 -2.00
N GLY A 44 5.52 9.58 -0.81
CA GLY A 44 6.96 9.52 -0.61
C GLY A 44 7.56 8.14 -0.88
N ALA A 45 6.73 7.10 -1.01
CA ALA A 45 7.18 5.75 -1.34
C ALA A 45 7.36 5.60 -2.86
N SER A 46 8.53 5.15 -3.30
CA SER A 46 8.79 4.91 -4.74
C SER A 46 7.97 3.74 -5.30
N ASN A 47 7.55 2.83 -4.44
CA ASN A 47 6.80 1.63 -4.79
C ASN A 47 5.77 1.35 -3.70
N SER A 48 4.67 0.71 -4.10
CA SER A 48 3.78 0.07 -3.14
C SER A 48 4.43 -1.18 -2.56
N CYS A 49 4.18 -1.46 -1.29
CA CYS A 49 4.81 -2.58 -0.60
C CYS A 49 3.95 -3.26 0.45
N VAL A 50 4.31 -4.50 0.76
CA VAL A 50 3.70 -5.34 1.80
C VAL A 50 4.76 -6.15 2.55
N GLY A 51 4.38 -6.72 3.69
CA GLY A 51 5.20 -7.64 4.49
C GLY A 51 5.38 -9.01 3.84
N PHE A 52 6.42 -9.76 4.22
CA PHE A 52 6.58 -11.16 3.79
C PHE A 52 5.42 -12.04 4.24
N GLU A 53 4.84 -11.75 5.41
CA GLU A 53 3.67 -12.43 5.96
C GLU A 53 2.40 -12.23 5.11
N HIS A 54 2.39 -11.25 4.22
CA HIS A 54 1.25 -10.94 3.35
C HIS A 54 1.32 -11.64 1.98
N ILE A 55 2.40 -12.38 1.68
CA ILE A 55 2.53 -13.14 0.42
C ILE A 55 1.37 -14.13 0.27
N GLU A 56 1.17 -14.99 1.26
CA GLU A 56 0.09 -15.99 1.23
C GLU A 56 -1.28 -15.33 1.34
N LEU A 57 -1.41 -14.32 2.21
CA LEU A 57 -2.69 -13.63 2.44
C LEU A 57 -3.26 -13.00 1.17
N PHE A 58 -2.41 -12.33 0.38
CA PHE A 58 -2.84 -11.68 -0.86
C PHE A 58 -2.65 -12.55 -2.10
N HIS A 59 -2.31 -13.83 -1.95
CA HIS A 59 -2.04 -14.76 -3.06
C HIS A 59 -1.03 -14.18 -4.06
N LEU A 60 0.09 -13.66 -3.55
CA LEU A 60 1.11 -13.02 -4.37
C LEU A 60 2.03 -14.07 -4.99
N ASN A 61 2.26 -13.93 -6.29
CA ASN A 61 3.34 -14.67 -6.96
C ASN A 61 4.65 -13.91 -6.71
N ALA A 62 5.28 -14.18 -5.57
CA ALA A 62 6.47 -13.47 -5.13
C ALA A 62 7.76 -14.09 -5.70
N GLU A 63 8.58 -13.26 -6.35
CA GLU A 63 9.87 -13.64 -6.93
C GLU A 63 11.02 -12.93 -6.20
N ASP A 64 12.20 -13.57 -6.17
CA ASP A 64 13.38 -12.95 -5.59
C ASP A 64 13.84 -11.73 -6.39
N SER A 65 14.16 -10.65 -5.68
CA SER A 65 14.63 -9.40 -6.28
C SER A 65 16.09 -9.17 -5.96
N LYS A 66 16.85 -8.69 -6.95
CA LYS A 66 18.23 -8.22 -6.76
C LYS A 66 18.29 -6.85 -6.09
N THR A 67 17.17 -6.13 -6.08
CA THR A 67 17.05 -4.80 -5.50
C THR A 67 16.88 -4.91 -3.99
N LYS A 68 17.50 -4.01 -3.25
CA LYS A 68 17.34 -3.91 -1.79
C LYS A 68 16.46 -2.70 -1.46
N ALA A 69 15.63 -2.84 -0.44
CA ALA A 69 14.81 -1.73 0.05
C ALA A 69 15.60 -0.88 1.04
N SER A 70 15.32 0.42 1.02
CA SER A 70 15.76 1.40 1.99
C SER A 70 14.55 2.24 2.40
N GLY A 71 14.39 2.47 3.69
CA GLY A 71 13.26 3.26 4.20
C GLY A 71 13.36 3.50 5.69
N ALA A 72 12.23 3.85 6.30
CA ALA A 72 12.16 4.17 7.73
C ALA A 72 12.56 3.01 8.66
N GLY A 73 12.54 1.76 8.16
CA GLY A 73 12.94 0.58 8.94
C GLY A 73 14.45 0.34 8.94
N ALA A 74 15.04 0.21 7.75
CA ALA A 74 16.47 -0.03 7.59
C ALA A 74 16.93 0.29 6.16
N THR A 75 18.23 0.18 5.92
CA THR A 75 18.82 0.20 4.58
C THR A 75 19.31 -1.21 4.20
N GLY A 76 19.26 -1.53 2.91
CA GLY A 76 19.80 -2.79 2.41
C GLY A 76 18.94 -4.03 2.72
N MET A 77 17.65 -3.86 2.97
CA MET A 77 16.71 -4.94 3.27
C MET A 77 16.54 -5.85 2.05
N LEU A 78 16.50 -7.17 2.29
CA LEU A 78 16.16 -8.15 1.26
C LEU A 78 14.73 -7.88 0.77
N THR A 79 14.53 -8.01 -0.54
CA THR A 79 13.20 -7.83 -1.12
C THR A 79 12.83 -8.98 -2.04
N LYS A 80 11.52 -9.17 -2.17
CA LYS A 80 10.89 -9.88 -3.28
C LYS A 80 10.03 -8.89 -4.06
N THR A 81 9.60 -9.29 -5.26
CA THR A 81 8.65 -8.53 -6.06
C THR A 81 7.48 -9.41 -6.45
N ALA A 82 6.29 -8.83 -6.56
CA ALA A 82 5.14 -9.48 -7.17
C ALA A 82 4.51 -8.50 -8.17
N SER A 83 4.35 -8.92 -9.41
CA SER A 83 3.73 -8.15 -10.48
C SER A 83 2.35 -8.71 -10.84
N GLU A 84 1.65 -8.04 -11.77
CA GLU A 84 0.35 -8.48 -12.31
C GLU A 84 -0.75 -8.68 -11.24
N ASN A 85 -0.63 -7.98 -10.11
CA ASN A 85 -1.64 -8.05 -9.05
C ASN A 85 -2.87 -7.20 -9.39
N LYS A 86 -4.01 -7.60 -8.84
CA LYS A 86 -5.28 -6.87 -8.97
C LYS A 86 -5.50 -5.98 -7.76
N LEU A 87 -5.20 -4.69 -7.89
CA LEU A 87 -5.54 -3.68 -6.89
C LEU A 87 -6.96 -3.18 -7.09
N GLN A 88 -7.72 -3.05 -6.01
CA GLN A 88 -9.02 -2.41 -6.00
C GLN A 88 -9.13 -1.39 -4.85
N LEU A 89 -9.44 -0.14 -5.20
CA LEU A 89 -9.76 0.95 -4.29
C LEU A 89 -11.21 1.39 -4.51
N GLY A 90 -12.12 0.89 -3.68
CA GLY A 90 -13.56 1.12 -3.87
C GLY A 90 -14.04 0.53 -5.20
N SER A 91 -14.52 1.36 -6.11
CA SER A 91 -14.92 0.95 -7.47
C SER A 91 -13.79 1.00 -8.50
N TRP A 92 -12.68 1.67 -8.18
CA TRP A 92 -11.52 1.75 -9.08
C TRP A 92 -10.69 0.47 -8.97
N LYS A 93 -10.17 0.01 -10.10
CA LYS A 93 -9.41 -1.23 -10.24
C LYS A 93 -8.20 -1.00 -11.12
N ASN A 94 -7.09 -1.64 -10.77
CA ASN A 94 -5.90 -1.79 -11.60
C ASN A 94 -5.53 -3.28 -11.64
N HIS A 95 -5.20 -3.78 -12.83
CA HIS A 95 -4.82 -5.18 -13.07
C HIS A 95 -3.30 -5.36 -13.24
N GLU A 96 -2.56 -4.26 -13.28
CA GLU A 96 -1.10 -4.19 -13.41
C GLU A 96 -0.57 -3.44 -12.19
N PHE A 97 -0.61 -4.10 -11.03
CA PHE A 97 -0.13 -3.53 -9.77
C PHE A 97 1.09 -4.27 -9.24
N ASP A 98 2.21 -3.58 -9.21
CA ASP A 98 3.48 -4.12 -8.73
C ASP A 98 3.67 -3.82 -7.24
N LEU A 99 4.18 -4.82 -6.53
CA LEU A 99 4.50 -4.75 -5.11
C LEU A 99 5.96 -5.11 -4.90
N VAL A 100 6.62 -4.32 -4.05
CA VAL A 100 7.85 -4.73 -3.38
C VAL A 100 7.48 -5.38 -2.07
N ILE A 101 8.09 -6.51 -1.74
CA ILE A 101 7.81 -7.26 -0.53
C ILE A 101 9.07 -7.27 0.32
N PHE A 102 8.98 -6.82 1.56
CA PHE A 102 10.11 -6.78 2.49
C PHE A 102 9.62 -6.85 3.95
N ASP A 103 10.54 -6.90 4.90
CA ASP A 103 10.20 -6.94 6.33
C ASP A 103 9.63 -5.59 6.81
N MET A 104 8.33 -5.57 7.11
CA MET A 104 7.61 -4.39 7.60
C MET A 104 7.57 -4.29 9.13
N SER A 105 8.28 -5.17 9.87
CA SER A 105 8.22 -5.24 11.33
C SER A 105 8.55 -3.89 11.98
N HIS A 106 9.66 -3.24 11.60
CA HIS A 106 10.04 -1.93 12.14
C HIS A 106 8.96 -0.83 11.92
N VAL A 107 8.29 -0.86 10.76
CA VAL A 107 7.22 0.10 10.46
C VAL A 107 6.02 -0.15 11.38
N ASN A 108 5.60 -1.41 11.49
CA ASN A 108 4.45 -1.79 12.31
C ASN A 108 4.72 -1.63 13.82
N GLU A 109 5.93 -1.93 14.29
CA GLU A 109 6.37 -1.67 15.67
C GLU A 109 6.30 -0.18 16.00
N ALA A 110 6.77 0.70 15.11
CA ALA A 110 6.66 2.14 15.30
C ALA A 110 5.19 2.60 15.37
N LEU A 111 4.32 2.10 14.49
CA LEU A 111 2.88 2.39 14.55
C LEU A 111 2.27 1.96 15.89
N ILE A 112 2.60 0.76 16.36
CA ILE A 112 2.10 0.20 17.62
C ILE A 112 2.59 1.00 18.82
N ALA A 113 3.87 1.42 18.84
CA ALA A 113 4.45 2.25 19.89
C ALA A 113 3.67 3.58 20.08
N TYR A 114 3.15 4.15 18.99
CA TYR A 114 2.28 5.33 19.02
C TYR A 114 0.78 5.00 19.09
N LYS A 115 0.41 3.81 19.58
CA LYS A 115 -0.97 3.34 19.79
C LYS A 115 -1.83 3.36 18.51
N SER A 116 -1.20 3.22 17.36
CA SER A 116 -1.86 2.94 16.08
C SER A 116 -1.90 1.44 15.82
N LYS A 117 -2.81 1.01 14.93
CA LYS A 117 -2.85 -0.37 14.47
C LYS A 117 -1.74 -0.58 13.42
N ALA A 118 -1.23 -1.80 13.36
CA ALA A 118 -0.43 -2.28 12.23
C ALA A 118 -1.23 -2.18 10.93
N VAL A 119 -0.50 -2.09 9.82
CA VAL A 119 -1.03 -2.04 8.46
C VAL A 119 -0.52 -3.22 7.65
N ASP A 120 -1.25 -3.55 6.59
CA ASP A 120 -0.93 -4.64 5.68
C ASP A 120 0.07 -4.24 4.59
N GLY A 121 0.33 -2.93 4.46
CA GLY A 121 1.24 -2.40 3.47
C GLY A 121 1.20 -0.89 3.32
N ILE A 122 1.92 -0.41 2.32
CA ILE A 122 1.94 0.98 1.85
C ILE A 122 1.55 0.99 0.38
N ILE A 123 0.67 1.91 -0.01
CA ILE A 123 0.40 2.24 -1.41
C ILE A 123 1.12 3.54 -1.72
N GLY A 124 2.13 3.44 -2.59
CA GLY A 124 2.89 4.56 -3.15
C GLY A 124 2.13 5.30 -4.25
#